data_AF-A0A352WZW9-F1
#
_entry.id   AF-A0A352WZW9-F1
#
_cell.length_a   1.000
_cell.length_b   1.000
_cell.length_c   1.000
_cell.angle_alpha   90.00
_cell.angle_beta   90.00
_cell.angle_gamma   90.00
#
_symmetry.space_group_name_H-M   'P 1'
#
loop_
_entity.id
_entity.type
_entity.pdbx_description
1 polymer ?
#
loop_
_entity_poly.entity_id
_entity_poly.type
_entity_poly.pdbx_seq_one_letter_code
_entity_poly.pdbx_strand_id
1 'polypeptide(L)' 'MWCGDVACEDKIKDVTGGVKSRCIPFEEENLGDVCACCGKPAKHMVYWGKQY' A
#
# COMPACT_ATOMS: atom_id res chain seq x y z
N MET A 1 -2.30 5.04 -0.60
CA MET A 1 -3.48 4.50 -1.31
C MET A 1 -3.07 3.24 -2.09
N TRP A 2 -3.74 2.11 -1.86
CA TRP A 2 -3.40 0.76 -2.32
C TRP A 2 -4.56 0.13 -3.08
N CYS A 3 -4.26 -0.62 -4.14
CA CYS A 3 -5.26 -1.23 -5.02
C CYS A 3 -5.88 -2.55 -4.50
N GLY A 4 -5.35 -3.12 -3.42
CA GLY A 4 -5.80 -4.42 -2.89
C GLY A 4 -5.17 -5.64 -3.55
N ASP A 5 -4.13 -5.46 -4.36
CA ASP A 5 -3.48 -6.54 -5.12
C ASP A 5 -2.20 -6.99 -4.39
N VAL A 6 -2.12 -8.29 -4.09
CA VAL A 6 -0.96 -8.92 -3.43
C VAL A 6 0.31 -8.76 -4.26
N ALA A 7 0.20 -8.75 -5.59
CA ALA A 7 1.36 -8.52 -6.47
C ALA A 7 1.97 -7.13 -6.26
N CYS A 8 1.18 -6.14 -5.79
CA CYS A 8 1.71 -4.84 -5.42
C CYS A 8 2.41 -4.86 -4.07
N GLU A 9 1.96 -5.67 -3.11
CA GLU A 9 2.63 -5.83 -1.81
C GLU A 9 4.00 -6.49 -1.96
N ASP A 10 4.07 -7.58 -2.74
CA ASP A 10 5.34 -8.26 -3.02
C ASP A 10 6.32 -7.33 -3.76
N LYS A 11 5.83 -6.61 -4.79
CA LYS A 11 6.66 -5.59 -5.47
C LYS A 11 7.15 -4.51 -4.52
N ILE A 12 6.29 -3.96 -3.66
CA ILE A 12 6.69 -2.95 -2.68
C ILE A 12 7.77 -3.52 -1.76
N LYS A 13 7.57 -4.73 -1.24
CA LYS A 13 8.53 -5.40 -0.36
C LYS A 13 9.89 -5.60 -1.04
N ASP A 14 9.90 -6.01 -2.30
CA ASP A 14 11.13 -6.24 -3.06
C ASP A 14 11.86 -4.93 -3.37
N VAL A 15 11.17 -3.90 -3.86
CA VAL A 15 11.81 -2.63 -4.24
C VAL A 15 12.28 -1.80 -3.05
N THR A 16 11.62 -1.93 -1.89
CA THR A 16 11.95 -1.17 -0.67
C THR A 16 12.82 -1.94 0.32
N GLY A 17 13.14 -3.21 0.03
CA GLY A 17 13.96 -4.05 0.89
C GLY A 17 13.29 -4.39 2.22
N GLY A 18 12.03 -4.80 2.18
CA GLY A 18 11.30 -5.37 3.32
C GLY A 18 10.15 -4.54 3.90
N VAL A 19 9.67 -3.50 3.21
CA VAL A 19 8.44 -2.80 3.64
C VAL A 19 7.23 -3.70 3.40
N LYS A 20 6.33 -3.76 4.38
CA LYS A 20 5.06 -4.47 4.27
C LYS A 20 3.90 -3.53 4.58
N SER A 21 2.70 -3.92 4.14
CA SER A 21 1.44 -3.35 4.59
C SER A 21 1.25 -3.65 6.07
N ARG A 22 0.80 -2.65 6.84
CA ARG A 22 0.64 -2.74 8.29
C ARG A 22 -0.81 -2.92 8.67
N CYS A 23 -1.61 -1.92 8.38
CA CYS A 23 -3.04 -1.92 8.63
C CYS A 23 -3.73 -0.95 7.68
N ILE A 24 -5.01 -1.21 7.46
CA ILE A 24 -5.96 -0.28 6.87
C ILE A 24 -6.60 0.47 8.05
N PRO A 25 -6.48 1.81 8.13
CA PRO A 25 -7.15 2.57 9.17
C PRO A 25 -8.67 2.45 9.04
N PHE A 26 -9.38 2.51 10.17
CA PHE A 26 -10.84 2.52 10.18
C PHE A 26 -11.44 3.82 9.63
N GLU A 27 -10.73 4.93 9.84
CA GLU A 27 -10.99 6.22 9.21
C GLU A 27 -10.01 6.39 8.04
N GLU A 28 -10.51 6.17 6.82
CA GLU A 28 -9.71 6.31 5.61
C GLU A 28 -9.78 7.75 5.12
N GLU A 29 -8.71 8.51 5.30
CA GLU A 29 -8.55 9.80 4.61
C GLU A 29 -8.18 9.53 3.16
N ASN A 30 -9.02 10.04 2.23
CA ASN A 30 -8.80 9.83 0.80
C ASN A 30 -7.70 10.78 0.28
N LEU A 31 -6.45 10.43 0.58
CA LEU A 31 -5.26 11.21 0.23
C LEU A 31 -4.85 11.08 -1.25
N GLY A 32 -5.55 10.26 -2.04
CA GLY A 32 -5.32 10.18 -3.48
C GLY A 32 -5.94 8.95 -4.15
N ASP A 33 -6.39 9.11 -5.40
CA ASP A 33 -7.17 8.07 -6.09
C ASP A 33 -6.33 6.94 -6.70
N VAL A 34 -5.00 7.02 -6.63
CA VAL A 34 -4.09 6.10 -7.34
C VAL A 34 -3.25 5.25 -6.39
N CYS A 35 -2.99 4.02 -6.82
CA CYS A 35 -2.16 3.09 -6.09
C CYS A 35 -0.69 3.46 -6.19
N ALA A 36 -0.03 3.56 -5.03
CA ALA A 36 1.39 3.91 -4.92
C ALA A 36 2.36 2.94 -5.63
N CYS A 37 1.93 1.71 -5.96
CA CYS A 37 2.77 0.71 -6.64
C CYS A 37 2.54 0.66 -8.16
N CYS A 38 1.28 0.60 -8.60
CA CYS A 38 0.95 0.28 -10.00
C CYS A 38 0.18 1.39 -10.73
N GLY A 39 -0.17 2.50 -10.07
CA GLY A 39 -0.93 3.59 -10.66
C GLY A 39 -2.41 3.28 -10.94
N LYS A 40 -2.87 2.05 -10.70
CA LYS A 40 -4.30 1.68 -10.77
C LYS A 40 -5.13 2.42 -9.71
N PRO A 41 -6.45 2.56 -9.88
CA PRO A 41 -7.31 3.16 -8.85
C PRO A 41 -7.12 2.46 -7.50
N ALA A 42 -6.87 3.26 -6.47
CA ALA A 42 -6.71 2.77 -5.13
C ALA A 42 -8.06 2.56 -4.45
N LYS A 43 -8.14 1.51 -3.64
CA LYS A 43 -9.33 1.11 -2.91
C LYS A 43 -9.21 1.36 -1.42
N HIS A 44 -7.99 1.25 -0.88
CA HIS A 44 -7.75 1.33 0.56
C HIS A 44 -6.58 2.25 0.90
N MET A 45 -6.72 3.00 1.97
CA MET A 45 -5.59 3.62 2.65
C MET A 45 -4.84 2.53 3.42
N VAL A 46 -3.52 2.43 3.24
CA VAL A 46 -2.70 1.43 3.92
C VAL A 46 -1.47 2.12 4.48
N TYR A 47 -1.17 1.85 5.74
CA TYR A 47 0.10 2.23 6.33
C TYR A 47 1.19 1.25 5.90
N TRP A 48 2.26 1.78 5.34
CA TRP A 48 3.43 1.02 4.91
C TRP A 48 4.57 1.26 5.90
N GLY A 49 5.28 0.21 6.29
CA GLY A 49 6.44 0.35 7.17
C GLY A 49 7.41 -0.82 7.05
N LYS A 50 8.69 -0.55 7.29
CA LYS A 50 9.72 -1.58 7.45
C LYS A 50 9.72 -2.03 8.91
N GLN A 51 9.78 -3.35 9.13
CA GLN A 51 9.81 -3.93 10.47
C GLN A 51 11.15 -4.65 10.69
N TYR A 52 11.60 -4.65 11.95
CA TYR A 52 12.79 -5.34 12.42
C TYR A 52 12.62 -6.86 12.35
#